data_AF-A0A822EFA6-F1
#
_entry.id   AF-A0A822EFA6-F1
#
_cell.length_a   1.000
_cell.length_b   1.000
_cell.length_c   1.000
_cell.angle_alpha   90.00
_cell.angle_beta   90.00
_cell.angle_gamma   90.00
#
_symmetry.space_group_name_H-M   'P 1'
#
loop_
_entity.id
_entity.type
_entity.pdbx_description
1 polymer ?
#
loop_
_entity_poly.entity_id
_entity_poly.type
_entity_poly.pdbx_seq_one_letter_code
_entity_poly.pdbx_strand_id
1 'polypeptide(L)'
;FVIADARGTGDSDGEFVFFSNEGEDGYDLIEWIALQPWSNGRAGMRGASYSGENQWYTARERPPHLSCITPSATPARPMHEVPYDNGAFALSWSLNWIGSNLNIMKPRAVEPHSNPMTWLNHRPLRTLDVYAIGRELPLYRTFLDHPTYDDFWRKIGFIPNDFSKINIPTLAFTG
;
A
#
# COMPACT_ATOMS: atom_id res chain seq x y z
N PHE A 1 -4.33 -22.47 2.86
CA PHE A 1 -4.01 -21.11 2.39
C PHE A 1 -3.01 -20.51 3.37
N VAL A 2 -2.17 -19.58 2.93
CA VAL A 2 -1.20 -18.88 3.78
C VAL A 2 -1.66 -17.43 3.91
N ILE A 3 -1.57 -16.88 5.11
CA ILE A 3 -1.69 -15.44 5.38
C ILE A 3 -0.37 -15.03 6.00
N ALA A 4 0.20 -13.93 5.53
CA ALA A 4 1.44 -13.38 6.03
C ALA A 4 1.20 -11.94 6.47
N ASP A 5 1.82 -11.56 7.59
CA ASP A 5 1.92 -10.15 7.98
C ASP A 5 2.96 -9.47 7.09
N ALA A 6 2.72 -8.20 6.75
CA ALA A 6 3.72 -7.41 6.04
C ALA A 6 4.91 -7.13 6.97
N ARG A 7 6.10 -6.92 6.40
CA ARG A 7 7.31 -6.52 7.13
C ARG A 7 7.03 -5.36 8.10
N GLY A 8 7.46 -5.51 9.35
CA GLY A 8 7.25 -4.53 10.43
C GLY A 8 5.80 -4.38 10.90
N THR A 9 4.92 -5.35 10.59
CA THR A 9 3.53 -5.40 11.06
C THR A 9 3.22 -6.77 11.69
N GLY A 10 2.22 -6.81 12.56
CA GLY A 10 1.81 -8.05 13.23
C GLY A 10 2.99 -8.72 13.95
N ASP A 11 3.23 -9.98 13.63
CA ASP A 11 4.34 -10.78 14.17
C ASP A 11 5.60 -10.77 13.27
N SER A 12 5.61 -9.99 12.17
CA SER A 12 6.76 -9.88 11.27
C SER A 12 7.78 -8.86 11.75
N ASP A 13 9.06 -9.26 11.72
CA ASP A 13 10.21 -8.39 12.00
C ASP A 13 10.37 -7.27 10.96
N GLY A 14 11.30 -6.34 11.26
CA GLY A 14 11.70 -5.25 10.36
C GLY A 14 10.94 -3.94 10.62
N GLU A 15 11.08 -3.00 9.69
CA GLU A 15 10.39 -1.72 9.72
C GLU A 15 9.37 -1.67 8.57
N PHE A 16 8.14 -1.23 8.88
CA PHE A 16 7.14 -0.99 7.87
C PHE A 16 7.46 0.30 7.11
N VAL A 17 7.86 0.16 5.86
CA VAL A 17 8.06 1.28 4.94
C VAL A 17 7.16 1.05 3.73
N PHE A 18 6.11 1.85 3.62
CA PHE A 18 5.08 1.71 2.60
C PHE A 18 5.68 1.77 1.18
N PHE A 19 5.34 0.79 0.35
CA PHE A 19 5.76 0.66 -1.06
C PHE A 19 7.25 0.42 -1.30
N SER A 20 7.98 -0.09 -0.31
CA SER A 20 9.41 -0.33 -0.45
C SER A 20 9.77 -1.80 -0.73
N ASN A 21 9.14 -2.74 -0.04
CA ASN A 21 9.58 -4.14 0.01
C ASN A 21 8.49 -5.13 -0.43
N GLU A 22 7.26 -4.69 -0.69
CA GLU A 22 6.11 -5.56 -0.93
C GLU A 22 6.30 -6.52 -2.11
N GLY A 23 7.05 -6.10 -3.14
CA GLY A 23 7.36 -6.95 -4.29
C GLY A 23 8.36 -8.06 -3.95
N GLU A 24 9.49 -7.68 -3.35
CA GLU A 24 10.57 -8.61 -2.97
C GLU A 24 10.10 -9.59 -1.89
N ASP A 25 9.40 -9.08 -0.86
CA ASP A 25 8.82 -9.90 0.21
C ASP A 25 7.79 -10.88 -0.36
N GLY A 26 6.99 -10.43 -1.32
CA GLY A 26 6.06 -11.27 -2.05
C GLY A 26 6.74 -12.36 -2.88
N TYR A 27 7.84 -12.02 -3.56
CA TYR A 27 8.65 -12.99 -4.31
C TYR A 27 9.16 -14.09 -3.37
N ASP A 28 9.82 -13.71 -2.29
CA ASP A 28 10.41 -14.64 -1.32
C ASP A 28 9.33 -15.54 -0.68
N LEU A 29 8.18 -14.96 -0.34
CA LEU A 29 7.07 -15.72 0.21
C LEU A 29 6.51 -16.75 -0.80
N ILE A 30 6.35 -16.38 -2.06
CA ILE A 30 5.87 -17.29 -3.11
C ILE A 30 6.84 -18.45 -3.31
N GLU A 31 8.14 -18.15 -3.44
CA GLU A 31 9.16 -19.18 -3.65
C GLU A 31 9.29 -20.09 -2.42
N TRP A 32 9.18 -19.53 -1.21
CA TRP A 32 9.14 -20.34 0.01
C TRP A 32 7.91 -21.25 0.04
N ILE A 33 6.71 -20.73 -0.24
CA ILE A 33 5.45 -21.51 -0.27
C ILE A 33 5.56 -22.66 -1.29
N ALA A 34 6.14 -22.41 -2.46
CA ALA A 34 6.24 -23.39 -3.53
C ALA A 34 7.09 -24.62 -3.14
N LEU A 35 8.08 -24.43 -2.27
CA LEU A 35 9.00 -25.48 -1.83
C LEU A 35 8.51 -26.29 -0.62
N GLN A 36 7.35 -25.94 -0.04
CA GLN A 36 6.84 -26.65 1.12
C GLN A 36 6.31 -28.05 0.75
N PRO A 37 6.43 -29.06 1.64
CA PRO A 37 6.02 -30.44 1.34
C PRO A 37 4.50 -30.60 1.10
N TRP A 38 3.70 -29.63 1.55
CA TRP A 38 2.26 -29.58 1.33
C TRP A 38 1.86 -28.82 0.07
N SER A 39 2.82 -28.24 -0.66
CA SER A 39 2.61 -27.49 -1.89
C SER A 39 2.81 -28.38 -3.11
N ASN A 40 2.06 -28.12 -4.18
CA ASN A 40 2.28 -28.74 -5.49
C ASN A 40 3.19 -27.90 -6.39
N GLY A 41 3.94 -26.94 -5.81
CA GLY A 41 4.83 -26.04 -6.53
C GLY A 41 4.12 -24.88 -7.25
N ARG A 42 2.82 -24.66 -7.03
CA ARG A 42 2.07 -23.58 -7.68
C ARG A 42 1.35 -22.73 -6.64
N ALA A 43 1.67 -21.44 -6.59
CA ALA A 43 1.03 -20.48 -5.72
C ALA A 43 0.13 -19.52 -6.51
N GLY A 44 -0.95 -19.05 -5.88
CA GLY A 44 -1.80 -17.99 -6.42
C GLY A 44 -2.15 -17.01 -5.33
N MET A 45 -2.36 -15.75 -5.69
CA MET A 45 -2.69 -14.70 -4.72
C MET A 45 -4.14 -14.22 -4.86
N ARG A 46 -4.72 -13.85 -3.73
CA ARG A 46 -6.04 -13.24 -3.60
C ARG A 46 -6.06 -12.27 -2.44
N GLY A 47 -6.78 -11.17 -2.59
CA GLY A 47 -6.84 -10.09 -1.61
C GLY A 47 -7.48 -8.84 -2.19
N ALA A 48 -7.87 -7.94 -1.31
CA ALA A 48 -8.45 -6.66 -1.67
C ALA A 48 -7.67 -5.49 -1.05
N SER A 49 -7.83 -4.29 -1.61
CA SER A 49 -7.18 -3.07 -1.12
C SER A 49 -5.66 -3.27 -1.03
N TYR A 50 -5.01 -3.00 0.10
CA TYR A 50 -3.56 -3.16 0.26
C TYR A 50 -3.07 -4.59 -0.05
N SER A 51 -3.78 -5.63 0.43
CA SER A 51 -3.46 -7.01 0.07
C SER A 51 -3.71 -7.34 -1.42
N GLY A 52 -4.55 -6.55 -2.09
CA GLY A 52 -4.70 -6.56 -3.55
C GLY A 52 -3.49 -5.95 -4.25
N GLU A 53 -2.95 -4.86 -3.68
CA GLU A 53 -1.85 -4.10 -4.25
C GLU A 53 -0.55 -4.90 -4.21
N ASN A 54 -0.33 -5.62 -3.10
CA ASN A 54 0.79 -6.54 -2.94
C ASN A 54 0.84 -7.60 -4.05
N GLN A 55 -0.31 -7.97 -4.65
CA GLN A 55 -0.32 -8.90 -5.79
C GLN A 55 0.30 -8.29 -7.04
N TRP A 56 0.08 -7.00 -7.29
CA TRP A 56 0.72 -6.30 -8.41
C TRP A 56 2.22 -6.20 -8.18
N TYR A 57 2.64 -5.79 -6.98
CA TYR A 57 4.06 -5.71 -6.62
C TYR A 57 4.75 -7.07 -6.74
N THR A 58 4.15 -8.13 -6.20
CA THR A 58 4.70 -9.49 -6.29
C THR A 58 4.80 -9.95 -7.75
N ALA A 59 3.75 -9.71 -8.56
CA ALA A 59 3.74 -10.11 -9.97
C ALA A 59 4.78 -9.34 -10.81
N ARG A 60 5.15 -8.10 -10.42
CA ARG A 60 6.22 -7.33 -11.08
C ARG A 60 7.60 -7.98 -10.92
N GLU A 61 7.85 -8.63 -9.78
CA GLU A 61 9.09 -9.38 -9.52
C GLU A 61 9.15 -10.74 -10.24
N ARG A 62 8.03 -11.19 -10.83
CA ARG A 62 7.91 -12.43 -11.62
C ARG A 62 8.45 -13.70 -10.91
N PRO A 63 8.00 -14.01 -9.68
CA PRO A 63 8.36 -15.28 -9.03
C PRO A 63 7.93 -16.48 -9.90
N PRO A 64 8.85 -17.41 -10.21
CA PRO A 64 8.57 -18.54 -11.10
C PRO A 64 7.35 -19.39 -10.70
N HIS A 65 7.05 -19.49 -9.40
CA HIS A 65 5.97 -20.32 -8.90
C HIS A 65 4.61 -19.61 -8.76
N LEU A 66 4.54 -18.30 -9.04
CA LEU A 66 3.27 -17.57 -9.06
C LEU A 66 2.49 -17.88 -10.34
N SER A 67 1.39 -18.60 -10.18
CA SER A 67 0.56 -19.09 -11.29
C SER A 67 -0.63 -18.18 -11.64
N CYS A 68 -1.13 -17.37 -10.71
CA CYS A 68 -2.24 -16.43 -10.96
C CYS A 68 -2.41 -15.40 -9.83
N ILE A 69 -3.07 -14.29 -10.14
CA ILE A 69 -3.48 -13.27 -9.16
C ILE A 69 -4.94 -12.86 -9.34
N THR A 70 -5.56 -12.41 -8.25
CA THR A 70 -6.94 -11.90 -8.21
C THR A 70 -7.02 -10.59 -7.40
N PRO A 71 -6.39 -9.50 -7.87
CA PRO A 71 -6.37 -8.21 -7.17
C PRO A 71 -7.74 -7.55 -7.21
N SER A 72 -8.28 -7.19 -6.04
CA SER A 72 -9.61 -6.58 -5.90
C SER A 72 -9.55 -5.18 -5.28
N ALA A 73 -10.31 -4.23 -5.82
CA ALA A 73 -10.52 -2.89 -5.26
C ALA A 73 -9.22 -2.27 -4.72
N THR A 74 -8.19 -2.24 -5.56
CA THR A 74 -6.83 -1.90 -5.17
C THR A 74 -6.23 -0.88 -6.15
N PRO A 75 -5.57 0.17 -5.64
CA PRO A 75 -4.83 1.09 -6.48
C PRO A 75 -3.55 0.42 -7.00
N ALA A 76 -2.99 0.96 -8.07
CA ALA A 76 -1.62 0.69 -8.52
C ALA A 76 -0.95 1.94 -9.12
N ARG A 77 -1.68 3.06 -9.20
CA ARG A 77 -1.27 4.30 -9.85
C ARG A 77 -1.36 5.48 -8.88
N PRO A 78 -0.38 5.67 -7.99
CA PRO A 78 -0.49 6.59 -6.85
C PRO A 78 -0.71 8.08 -7.17
N MET A 79 -0.56 8.51 -8.43
CA MET A 79 -0.88 9.89 -8.87
C MET A 79 -2.28 10.04 -9.48
N HIS A 80 -2.89 8.93 -9.90
CA HIS A 80 -4.23 8.86 -10.48
C HIS A 80 -5.24 8.25 -9.47
N GLU A 81 -4.73 7.58 -8.45
CA GLU A 81 -5.42 6.88 -7.36
C GLU A 81 -4.70 7.19 -6.05
N VAL A 82 -5.14 6.63 -4.92
CA VAL A 82 -4.53 6.96 -3.61
C VAL A 82 -3.00 6.79 -3.58
N PRO A 83 -2.25 7.75 -3.02
CA PRO A 83 -2.72 8.89 -2.21
C PRO A 83 -3.16 10.15 -2.98
N TYR A 84 -3.19 10.16 -4.31
CA TYR A 84 -3.63 11.30 -5.11
C TYR A 84 -4.76 10.97 -6.09
N ASP A 85 -5.84 11.72 -6.05
CA ASP A 85 -6.86 11.64 -7.10
C ASP A 85 -6.52 12.62 -8.23
N ASN A 86 -5.99 12.10 -9.34
CA ASN A 86 -5.59 12.89 -10.51
C ASN A 86 -4.71 14.11 -10.16
N GLY A 87 -3.72 13.90 -9.29
CA GLY A 87 -2.81 14.94 -8.80
C GLY A 87 -3.31 15.77 -7.61
N ALA A 88 -4.58 15.63 -7.21
CA ALA A 88 -5.09 16.23 -5.98
C ALA A 88 -4.82 15.30 -4.79
N PHE A 89 -4.12 15.81 -3.77
CA PHE A 89 -3.79 15.00 -2.59
C PHE A 89 -5.06 14.60 -1.82
N ALA A 90 -5.26 13.29 -1.63
CA ALA A 90 -6.39 12.72 -0.91
C ALA A 90 -6.19 12.89 0.61
N LEU A 91 -6.35 14.12 1.09
CA LEU A 91 -5.99 14.54 2.45
C LEU A 91 -6.68 13.70 3.53
N SER A 92 -8.01 13.57 3.43
CA SER A 92 -8.80 12.82 4.42
C SER A 92 -8.42 11.35 4.41
N TRP A 93 -8.29 10.74 3.23
CA TRP A 93 -7.87 9.34 3.11
C TRP A 93 -6.48 9.13 3.74
N SER A 94 -5.51 9.98 3.40
CA SER A 94 -4.13 9.85 3.86
C SER A 94 -4.02 9.94 5.39
N LEU A 95 -4.66 10.94 6.01
CA LEU A 95 -4.62 11.08 7.47
C LEU A 95 -5.30 9.91 8.19
N ASN A 96 -6.50 9.53 7.74
CA ASN A 96 -7.27 8.46 8.39
C ASN A 96 -6.62 7.09 8.20
N TRP A 97 -6.20 6.76 6.97
CA TRP A 97 -5.62 5.46 6.65
C TRP A 97 -4.28 5.28 7.35
N ILE A 98 -3.37 6.28 7.28
CA ILE A 98 -2.05 6.21 7.91
C ILE A 98 -2.19 6.21 9.45
N GLY A 99 -3.05 7.07 10.00
CA GLY A 99 -3.28 7.13 11.44
C GLY A 99 -3.80 5.81 12.01
N SER A 100 -4.74 5.16 11.31
CA SER A 100 -5.36 3.91 11.76
C SER A 100 -4.48 2.67 11.55
N ASN A 101 -3.83 2.53 10.39
CA ASN A 101 -3.18 1.27 10.01
C ASN A 101 -1.76 1.09 10.56
N LEU A 102 -1.05 2.16 10.89
CA LEU A 102 0.28 2.03 11.47
C LEU A 102 0.25 1.66 12.98
N ASN A 103 -0.89 1.18 13.51
CA ASN A 103 -1.10 0.83 14.91
C ASN A 103 -0.78 1.99 15.89
N ILE A 104 -1.03 3.19 15.38
CA ILE A 104 -0.50 4.45 15.90
C ILE A 104 -1.59 5.27 16.59
N MET A 105 -2.85 4.97 16.30
CA MET A 105 -3.96 5.21 17.21
C MET A 105 -3.81 4.30 18.43
N LYS A 106 -3.00 4.70 19.42
CA LYS A 106 -3.48 4.47 20.78
C LYS A 106 -4.88 5.10 20.85
N PRO A 107 -5.87 4.46 21.48
CA PRO A 107 -7.15 5.11 21.79
C PRO A 107 -6.93 6.17 22.87
N ARG A 108 -6.02 7.13 22.62
CA ARG A 108 -6.21 8.45 23.16
C ARG A 108 -7.25 9.04 22.24
N ALA A 109 -8.44 9.19 22.78
CA ALA A 109 -9.48 10.06 22.27
C ALA A 109 -8.86 11.41 21.92
N VAL A 110 -8.31 11.53 20.72
CA VAL A 110 -8.40 12.79 20.02
C VAL A 110 -9.86 12.81 19.66
N GLU A 111 -10.66 13.52 20.46
CA GLU A 111 -11.96 14.02 20.02
C GLU A 111 -11.71 14.47 18.58
N PRO A 112 -12.22 13.74 17.57
CA PRO A 112 -12.00 14.13 16.21
C PRO A 112 -12.58 15.52 16.18
N HIS A 113 -11.74 16.54 16.00
CA HIS A 113 -12.26 17.89 15.78
C HIS A 113 -13.22 17.74 14.61
N SER A 114 -14.51 17.68 14.92
CA SER A 114 -15.54 16.92 14.21
C SER A 114 -16.00 17.62 12.94
N ASN A 115 -15.18 18.56 12.49
CA ASN A 115 -15.39 19.37 11.34
C ASN A 115 -14.22 19.14 10.37
N PRO A 116 -14.44 18.37 9.28
CA PRO A 116 -13.49 18.26 8.18
C PRO A 116 -13.01 19.61 7.64
N MET A 117 -13.80 20.68 7.80
CA MET A 117 -13.39 22.04 7.43
C MET A 117 -12.21 22.56 8.25
N THR A 118 -12.05 22.12 9.50
CA THR A 118 -10.91 22.50 10.33
C THR A 118 -9.61 21.93 9.75
N TRP A 119 -9.62 20.69 9.27
CA TRP A 119 -8.47 20.10 8.58
C TRP A 119 -8.19 20.80 7.25
N LEU A 120 -9.24 21.08 6.48
CA LEU A 120 -9.13 21.77 5.19
C LEU A 120 -8.59 23.21 5.32
N ASN A 121 -8.81 23.86 6.46
CA ASN A 121 -8.32 25.22 6.74
C ASN A 121 -6.94 25.26 7.41
N HIS A 122 -6.43 24.13 7.92
CA HIS A 122 -5.12 24.09 8.59
C HIS A 122 -3.97 24.36 7.61
N ARG A 123 -3.09 25.30 7.92
CA ARG A 123 -1.91 25.60 7.11
C ARG A 123 -0.68 25.82 8.01
N PRO A 124 0.52 25.31 7.63
CA PRO A 124 0.78 24.51 6.44
C PRO A 124 0.30 23.06 6.59
N LEU A 125 -0.13 22.43 5.48
CA LEU A 125 -0.64 21.05 5.48
C LEU A 125 0.35 20.05 6.08
N ARG A 126 1.66 20.25 5.88
CA ARG A 126 2.73 19.40 6.44
C ARG A 126 2.66 19.20 7.96
N THR A 127 2.02 20.11 8.70
CA THR A 127 1.89 20.06 10.17
C THR A 127 0.53 19.53 10.64
N LEU A 128 -0.35 19.16 9.71
CA LEU A 128 -1.70 18.69 10.03
C LEU A 128 -1.69 17.31 10.70
N ASP A 129 -0.68 16.48 10.44
CA ASP A 129 -0.48 15.21 11.15
C ASP A 129 -0.32 15.43 12.66
N VAL A 130 0.52 16.36 13.07
CA VAL A 130 0.72 16.72 14.47
C VAL A 130 -0.54 17.35 15.05
N TYR A 131 -1.20 18.24 14.31
CA TYR A 131 -2.43 18.90 14.77
C TYR A 131 -3.60 17.91 14.93
N ALA A 132 -3.83 17.04 13.95
CA ALA A 132 -4.98 16.15 13.91
C ALA A 132 -4.77 14.83 14.66
N ILE A 133 -3.54 14.31 14.70
CA ILE A 133 -3.20 12.99 15.26
C ILE A 133 -2.30 13.10 16.50
N GLY A 134 -1.74 14.28 16.78
CA GLY A 134 -0.91 14.54 17.95
C GLY A 134 0.56 14.17 17.80
N ARG A 135 1.02 13.81 16.60
CA ARG A 135 2.41 13.42 16.30
C ARG A 135 2.71 13.39 14.81
N GLU A 136 3.98 13.27 14.47
CA GLU A 136 4.42 13.20 13.08
C GLU A 136 4.04 11.86 12.44
N LEU A 137 3.61 11.93 11.18
CA LEU A 137 3.36 10.77 10.33
C LEU A 137 4.34 10.83 9.15
N PRO A 138 5.49 10.12 9.20
CA PRO A 138 6.51 10.19 8.15
C PRO A 138 5.95 9.92 6.75
N LEU A 139 5.11 8.87 6.61
CA LEU A 139 4.50 8.53 5.32
C LEU A 139 3.60 9.65 4.75
N TYR A 140 2.82 10.32 5.60
CA TYR A 140 2.01 11.47 5.20
C TYR A 140 2.87 12.60 4.65
N ARG A 141 4.00 12.86 5.33
CA ARG A 141 4.94 13.91 4.94
C ARG A 141 5.70 13.55 3.66
N THR A 142 6.05 12.28 3.48
CA THR A 142 6.62 11.75 2.22
C THR A 142 5.68 12.03 1.07
N PHE A 143 4.38 11.75 1.21
CA PHE A 143 3.42 12.08 0.16
C PHE A 143 3.47 13.58 -0.16
N LEU A 144 3.37 14.45 0.84
CA LEU A 144 3.46 15.90 0.63
C LEU A 144 4.81 16.40 0.04
N ASP A 145 5.91 15.69 0.26
CA ASP A 145 7.22 15.99 -0.34
C ASP A 145 7.31 15.61 -1.82
N HIS A 146 6.40 14.76 -2.29
CA HIS A 146 6.33 14.28 -3.68
C HIS A 146 5.00 14.69 -4.35
N PRO A 147 4.71 16.00 -4.53
CA PRO A 147 3.41 16.47 -5.02
C PRO A 147 3.20 16.26 -6.54
N THR A 148 4.20 15.77 -7.27
CA THR A 148 4.18 15.55 -8.71
C THR A 148 4.72 14.16 -9.03
N TYR A 149 4.44 13.64 -10.24
CA TYR A 149 4.95 12.34 -10.67
C TYR A 149 6.47 12.34 -10.93
N ASP A 150 7.24 12.23 -9.87
CA ASP A 150 8.71 12.22 -9.85
C ASP A 150 9.29 10.79 -9.73
N ASP A 151 10.60 10.70 -9.47
CA ASP A 151 11.29 9.42 -9.37
C ASP A 151 10.84 8.57 -8.18
N PHE A 152 10.27 9.17 -7.14
CA PHE A 152 9.70 8.42 -6.03
C PHE A 152 8.51 7.60 -6.52
N TRP A 153 7.53 8.25 -7.16
CA TRP A 153 6.35 7.56 -7.68
C TRP A 153 6.65 6.63 -8.86
N ARG A 154 7.64 6.95 -9.70
CA ARG A 154 8.04 6.07 -10.82
C ARG A 154 8.57 4.71 -10.38
N LYS A 155 9.18 4.62 -9.20
CA LYS A 155 9.71 3.35 -8.67
C LYS A 155 8.61 2.40 -8.22
N ILE A 156 7.52 2.96 -7.72
CA ILE A 156 6.45 2.19 -7.05
C ILE A 156 5.23 2.05 -7.93
N GLY A 157 4.77 3.12 -8.58
CA GLY A 157 3.55 3.11 -9.38
C GLY A 157 3.68 2.30 -10.67
N PHE A 158 2.54 1.78 -11.14
CA PHE A 158 2.42 1.07 -12.39
C PHE A 158 1.94 2.00 -13.51
N ILE A 159 2.62 1.97 -14.65
CA ILE A 159 2.09 2.53 -15.90
C ILE A 159 1.49 1.43 -16.78
N PRO A 160 0.67 1.74 -17.81
CA PRO A 160 0.07 0.72 -18.69
C PRO A 160 1.07 -0.34 -19.21
N ASN A 161 2.30 0.09 -19.52
CA ASN A 161 3.35 -0.81 -19.97
C ASN A 161 3.79 -1.83 -18.90
N ASP A 162 3.74 -1.50 -17.62
CA ASP A 162 4.11 -2.45 -16.56
C ASP A 162 3.10 -3.57 -16.40
N PHE A 163 1.81 -3.28 -16.56
CA PHE A 163 0.78 -4.32 -16.57
C PHE A 163 0.98 -5.30 -17.74
N SER A 164 1.43 -4.81 -18.90
CA SER A 164 1.71 -5.69 -20.06
C SER A 164 2.86 -6.68 -19.84
N LYS A 165 3.71 -6.42 -18.83
CA LYS A 165 4.83 -7.30 -18.45
C LYS A 165 4.42 -8.43 -17.51
N ILE A 166 3.20 -8.39 -16.96
CA ILE A 166 2.62 -9.43 -16.12
C ILE A 166 1.95 -10.46 -17.05
N ASN A 167 2.54 -11.65 -17.15
CA ASN A 167 2.18 -12.67 -18.13
C ASN A 167 1.46 -13.89 -17.52
N ILE A 168 0.88 -13.73 -16.33
CA ILE A 168 0.10 -14.75 -15.63
C ILE A 168 -1.41 -14.41 -15.67
N PRO A 169 -2.30 -15.41 -15.63
CA PRO A 169 -3.74 -15.18 -15.48
C PRO A 169 -4.05 -14.23 -14.33
N THR A 170 -4.79 -13.17 -14.66
CA THR A 170 -5.13 -12.09 -13.72
C THR A 170 -6.61 -11.78 -13.80
N LEU A 171 -7.32 -11.89 -12.67
CA LEU A 171 -8.71 -11.46 -12.53
C LEU A 171 -8.74 -10.22 -11.63
N ALA A 172 -8.58 -9.05 -12.25
CA ALA A 172 -8.69 -7.76 -11.57
C ALA A 172 -10.14 -7.27 -11.57
N PHE A 173 -10.66 -6.82 -10.42
CA PHE A 173 -12.03 -6.31 -10.33
C PHE A 173 -12.19 -5.24 -9.24
N THR A 174 -13.11 -4.31 -9.48
CA THR A 174 -13.52 -3.25 -8.54
C THR A 174 -15.04 -3.12 -8.57
N GLY A 175 -15.62 -2.52 -7.52
CA GLY A 175 -17.05 -2.20 -7.41
C GLY A 175 -17.33 -0.72 -7.47
#